data_AF-A0A2L2ZA24-F1
#
_entry.id   AF-A0A2L2ZA24-F1
#
_cell.length_a   1.000
_cell.length_b   1.000
_cell.length_c   1.000
_cell.angle_alpha   90.00
_cell.angle_beta   90.00
_cell.angle_gamma   90.00
#
_symmetry.space_group_name_H-M   'P 1'
#
loop_
_entity.id
_entity.type
_entity.pdbx_description
1 polymer ?
#
loop_
_entity_poly.entity_id
_entity_poly.type
_entity_poly.pdbx_seq_one_letter_code
_entity_poly.pdbx_strand_id
1 'polypeptide(L)'
;SCVGVFQHGKVEIIANDQGNRTTQSYVSFTETERLIGYAAYYQVAMNPIYIGVDDKCLIGRRFDVSAVQSDLIHWPFDVVS
;
A
#
# COMPACT_ATOMS: atom_id res chain seq x y z
N SER A 1 -1.69 7.47 -0.39
CA SER A 1 -3.08 7.82 -0.04
C SER A 1 -3.13 9.09 0.77
N CYS A 2 -4.25 9.82 0.74
CA CYS A 2 -4.51 11.00 1.57
C CYS A 2 -5.94 10.92 2.12
N VAL A 3 -6.19 11.64 3.21
CA VAL A 3 -7.53 11.79 3.77
C VAL A 3 -7.80 13.28 3.99
N GLY A 4 -8.97 13.72 3.56
CA GLY A 4 -9.43 15.08 3.72
C GLY A 4 -10.82 15.10 4.34
N VAL A 5 -11.13 16.19 5.03
CA VAL A 5 -12.45 16.44 5.59
C VAL A 5 -12.90 17.85 5.20
N PHE A 6 -14.19 18.01 4.88
CA PHE A 6 -14.78 19.32 4.63
C PHE A 6 -15.55 19.77 5.87
N GLN A 7 -15.05 20.80 6.55
CA GLN A 7 -15.69 21.37 7.75
C GLN A 7 -15.49 22.88 7.77
N HIS A 8 -16.43 23.61 8.36
CA HIS A 8 -16.38 25.07 8.46
C HIS A 8 -16.16 25.79 7.12
N GLY A 9 -16.72 25.24 6.03
CA GLY A 9 -16.61 25.82 4.69
C GLY A 9 -15.26 25.67 4.01
N LYS A 10 -14.34 24.86 4.55
CA LYS A 10 -13.02 24.60 3.96
C LYS A 10 -12.67 23.11 3.96
N VAL A 11 -11.79 22.73 3.04
CA VAL A 11 -11.17 21.39 3.03
C VAL A 11 -9.94 21.42 3.93
N GLU A 12 -9.85 20.47 4.85
CA GLU A 12 -8.68 20.23 5.69
C GLU A 12 -8.09 18.85 5.35
N ILE A 13 -6.79 18.82 5.08
CA ILE A 13 -6.06 17.57 4.88
C ILE A 13 -5.50 17.12 6.22
N ILE A 14 -5.92 15.93 6.66
CA ILE A 14 -5.56 15.39 7.97
C ILE A 14 -4.16 14.79 7.87
N ALA A 15 -3.29 15.20 8.80
CA ALA A 15 -1.97 14.60 8.94
C ALA A 15 -2.05 13.24 9.63
N ASN A 16 -1.18 12.31 9.25
CA ASN A 16 -1.02 11.06 10.00
C ASN A 16 -0.29 11.32 11.34
N ASP A 17 -0.10 10.25 12.10
CA ASP A 17 0.61 10.21 13.39
C ASP A 17 2.05 10.76 13.32
N GLN A 18 2.67 10.74 12.14
CA GLN A 18 4.01 11.29 11.88
C GLN A 18 3.98 12.76 11.38
N GLY A 19 2.80 13.38 11.29
CA GLY A 19 2.63 14.75 10.80
C GLY A 19 2.59 14.90 9.27
N ASN A 20 2.65 13.79 8.52
CA ASN A 20 2.59 13.81 7.06
C ASN A 20 1.14 13.87 6.57
N ARG A 21 0.84 14.77 5.62
CA ARG A 21 -0.50 14.91 5.00
C ARG A 21 -0.81 13.85 3.93
N THR A 22 0.15 12.97 3.66
CA THR A 22 -0.03 11.79 2.81
C THR A 22 0.58 10.59 3.52
N THR A 23 0.00 9.41 3.29
CA THR A 23 0.49 8.13 3.81
C THR A 23 0.85 7.24 2.64
N GLN A 24 2.02 6.60 2.69
CA GLN A 24 2.44 5.63 1.68
C GLN A 24 1.42 4.49 1.58
N SER A 25 1.10 4.04 0.36
CA SER A 25 0.17 2.91 0.19
C SER A 25 0.96 1.60 0.26
N TYR A 26 1.50 1.30 1.43
CA TYR A 26 2.31 0.12 1.69
C TYR A 26 1.73 -0.64 2.88
N VAL A 27 1.73 -1.96 2.78
CA VAL A 27 1.39 -2.90 3.84
C VAL A 27 2.50 -3.95 3.91
N SER A 28 2.96 -4.26 5.12
CA SER A 28 3.88 -5.38 5.35
C SER A 28 3.41 -6.16 6.59
N PHE A 29 3.76 -7.44 6.64
CA PHE A 29 3.39 -8.34 7.72
C PHE A 29 4.66 -8.87 8.37
N THR A 30 4.71 -8.79 9.69
CA THR A 30 5.67 -9.53 10.51
C THR A 30 4.96 -10.73 11.13
N GLU A 31 5.67 -11.51 11.94
CA GLU A 31 5.07 -12.63 12.67
C GLU A 31 3.99 -12.18 13.68
N THR A 32 4.06 -10.94 14.16
CA THR A 32 3.24 -10.45 15.28
C THR A 32 2.31 -9.31 14.91
N GLU A 33 2.63 -8.56 13.85
CA GLU A 33 1.93 -7.32 13.53
C GLU A 33 1.78 -7.08 12.03
N ARG A 34 0.80 -6.24 11.71
CA ARG A 34 0.61 -5.68 10.37
C ARG A 34 1.02 -4.22 10.39
N LEU A 35 2.01 -3.90 9.58
CA LEU A 35 2.52 -2.54 9.41
C LEU A 35 1.88 -1.87 8.20
N ILE A 36 1.62 -0.58 8.32
CA ILE A 36 0.94 0.22 7.28
C ILE A 36 1.67 1.55 7.10
N GLY A 37 1.74 2.03 5.87
CA GLY A 37 2.27 3.36 5.59
C GLY A 37 3.79 3.43 5.68
N TYR A 38 4.30 4.48 6.31
CA TYR A 38 5.75 4.69 6.41
C TYR A 38 6.46 3.57 7.17
N ALA A 39 5.82 3.00 8.20
CA ALA A 39 6.37 1.87 8.94
C ALA A 39 6.61 0.65 8.03
N ALA A 40 5.64 0.33 7.16
CA ALA A 40 5.79 -0.74 6.18
C ALA A 40 6.87 -0.40 5.13
N TYR A 41 6.88 0.83 4.63
CA TYR A 41 7.87 1.28 3.64
C TYR A 41 9.31 1.17 4.14
N TYR A 42 9.59 1.53 5.40
CA TYR A 42 10.94 1.43 5.96
C TYR A 42 11.39 -0.01 6.19
N GLN A 43 10.44 -0.93 6.39
CA GLN A 43 10.77 -2.35 6.55
C GLN A 43 11.03 -3.08 5.23
N VAL A 44 10.72 -2.50 4.06
CA VAL A 44 10.94 -3.12 2.74
C VAL A 44 12.36 -3.66 2.56
N ALA A 45 13.37 -2.96 3.10
CA ALA A 45 14.76 -3.40 3.00
C ALA A 45 15.10 -4.63 3.89
N MET A 46 14.32 -4.86 4.96
CA MET A 46 14.56 -5.92 5.95
C MET A 46 13.59 -7.10 5.80
N ASN A 47 12.37 -6.82 5.35
CA ASN A 47 11.34 -7.80 5.04
C ASN A 47 10.90 -7.57 3.59
N PRO A 48 11.43 -8.36 2.64
CA PRO A 48 11.15 -8.14 1.22
C PRO A 48 9.69 -8.44 0.87
N ILE A 49 8.94 -9.14 1.72
CA ILE A 49 7.53 -9.44 1.48
C ILE A 49 6.68 -8.25 1.96
N TYR A 50 6.28 -7.42 1.00
CA TYR A 50 5.40 -6.28 1.23
C TYR A 50 4.48 -6.08 0.03
N ILE A 51 3.37 -5.40 0.28
CA ILE A 51 2.41 -4.97 -0.74
C ILE A 51 2.50 -3.45 -0.84
N GLY A 52 2.94 -2.92 -1.98
CA GLY A 52 3.13 -1.50 -2.29
C GLY A 52 2.05 -0.89 -3.20
N VAL A 53 2.35 0.31 -3.71
CA VAL A 53 1.42 1.13 -4.51
C VAL A 53 1.07 0.48 -5.84
N ASP A 54 2.02 -0.21 -6.47
CA ASP A 54 1.83 -0.84 -7.78
C ASP A 54 0.81 -2.00 -7.72
N ASP A 55 0.58 -2.56 -6.53
CA ASP A 55 -0.34 -3.68 -6.32
C ASP A 55 -1.81 -3.25 -6.36
N LYS A 56 -2.09 -1.94 -6.29
CA LYS A 56 -3.43 -1.42 -6.61
C LYS A 56 -3.87 -1.80 -8.03
N CYS A 57 -2.93 -2.15 -8.90
CA CYS A 57 -3.23 -2.68 -10.24
C CYS A 57 -3.90 -4.06 -10.22
N LEU A 58 -3.91 -4.80 -9.10
CA LEU A 58 -4.59 -6.10 -8.99
C LEU A 58 -6.10 -5.99 -8.72
N ILE A 59 -6.54 -4.94 -8.02
CA ILE A 59 -7.93 -4.82 -7.58
C ILE A 59 -8.85 -4.75 -8.80
N GLY A 60 -9.81 -5.67 -8.87
CA GLY A 60 -10.79 -5.75 -9.96
C GLY A 60 -10.28 -6.47 -11.22
N ARG A 61 -9.06 -7.03 -11.22
CA ARG A 61 -8.56 -7.89 -12.30
C ARG A 61 -8.73 -9.36 -11.93
N ARG A 62 -8.93 -10.21 -12.95
CA ARG A 62 -8.84 -11.66 -12.77
C ARG A 62 -7.38 -12.11 -12.83
N PHE A 63 -7.07 -13.17 -12.10
CA PHE A 63 -5.71 -13.71 -12.05
C PHE A 63 -5.16 -14.09 -13.44
N ASP A 64 -6.01 -14.64 -14.31
CA ASP A 64 -5.66 -15.15 -15.63
C ASP A 64 -5.41 -14.10 -16.71
N VAL A 65 -5.59 -12.81 -16.41
CA VAL A 65 -5.39 -11.74 -17.40
C VAL A 65 -3.89 -11.51 -17.65
N SER A 66 -3.51 -11.34 -18.91
CA SER A 66 -2.11 -11.16 -19.34
C SER A 66 -1.38 -10.03 -18.61
N ALA A 67 -2.09 -8.95 -18.27
CA ALA A 67 -1.53 -7.85 -17.49
C ALA A 67 -1.12 -8.30 -16.08
N VAL A 68 -1.97 -9.07 -15.38
CA VAL A 68 -1.63 -9.60 -14.04
C VAL A 68 -0.46 -10.57 -14.13
N GLN A 69 -0.48 -11.50 -15.08
CA GLN A 69 0.58 -12.48 -15.26
C GLN A 69 1.95 -11.85 -15.57
N SER A 70 1.96 -10.78 -16.37
CA SER A 70 3.19 -10.04 -16.68
C SER A 70 3.75 -9.28 -15.47
N ASP A 71 2.87 -8.80 -14.59
CA ASP A 71 3.27 -8.03 -13.41
C ASP A 71 3.82 -8.93 -12.27
N LEU A 72 3.44 -10.22 -12.24
CA LEU A 72 3.86 -11.17 -11.19
C LEU A 72 5.38 -11.26 -11.00
N ILE A 73 6.16 -11.16 -12.08
CA ILE A 73 7.63 -11.28 -12.01
C ILE A 73 8.30 -10.09 -11.31
N HIS A 74 7.56 -8.99 -11.13
CA HIS A 74 8.07 -7.76 -10.54
C HIS A 74 7.71 -7.62 -9.06
N TRP A 75 6.79 -8.44 -8.56
CA TRP A 75 6.34 -8.37 -7.19
C TRP A 75 7.11 -9.29 -6.26
N PRO A 76 7.47 -8.83 -5.05
CA PRO A 76 8.23 -9.62 -4.10
C PRO A 76 7.32 -10.52 -3.21
N PHE A 77 6.13 -10.86 -3.70
CA PHE A 77 5.13 -11.67 -3.01
C PHE A 77 4.38 -12.56 -3.99
N ASP A 78 3.88 -13.69 -3.49
CA ASP A 78 3.08 -14.60 -4.28
C ASP A 78 1.64 -14.09 -4.43
N VAL A 79 1.10 -14.20 -5.65
CA VAL A 79 -0.32 -13.98 -5.94
C VAL A 79 -0.94 -15.32 -6.31
N VAL A 80 -2.05 -15.68 -5.64
CA VAL A 80 -2.74 -16.96 -5.83
C VAL A 80 -4.22 -16.73 -6.19
N SER A 81 -4.82 -17.65 -6.95
CA SER A 81 -6.22 -17.62 -7.38
C SER A 81 -7.16 -18.36 -6.42
#